data_AF-A0A4Q1T957-F1
#
_entry.id   AF-A0A4Q1T957-F1
#
_cell.length_a   1.000
_cell.length_b   1.000
_cell.length_c   1.000
_cell.angle_alpha   90.00
_cell.angle_beta   90.00
_cell.angle_gamma   90.00
#
_symmetry.space_group_name_H-M   'P 1'
#
loop_
_entity.id
_entity.type
_entity.pdbx_description
1 polymer ?
#
loop_
_entity_poly.entity_id
_entity_poly.type
_entity_poly.pdbx_seq_one_letter_code
_entity_poly.pdbx_strand_id
1 'polypeptide(L)'
;MKLEKPLSIPRPLVRTNQWVIVLCVVMTWLTNQSWFLLIPLAAGISGLIFGFNPIMRVAKLFLKKHPSEYIPEEWEQQQFNQKIAVLCLLLGWLGYLADWTLLAYGFTIMVALAAFIAILGFCIGCYVRFQWLMYRNRKRQA
;
A
#
# COMPACT_ATOMS: atom_id res chain seq x y z
N MET A 1 -6.70 -24.81 -20.56
CA MET A 1 -6.35 -24.05 -19.34
C MET A 1 -7.30 -22.85 -19.26
N LYS A 2 -8.30 -22.86 -18.37
CA LYS A 2 -9.14 -21.68 -18.15
C LYS A 2 -8.29 -20.64 -17.43
N LEU A 3 -7.97 -19.53 -18.09
CA LEU A 3 -7.39 -18.36 -17.43
C LEU A 3 -8.47 -17.82 -16.48
N GLU A 4 -8.42 -18.19 -15.21
CA GLU A 4 -9.19 -17.51 -14.17
C GLU A 4 -8.77 -16.03 -14.17
N LYS A 5 -9.76 -15.15 -14.27
CA LYS A 5 -9.50 -13.71 -14.29
C LYS A 5 -8.95 -13.34 -12.91
N PRO A 6 -7.74 -12.74 -12.80
CA PRO A 6 -7.18 -12.41 -11.51
C PRO A 6 -8.12 -11.46 -10.77
N LEU A 7 -8.27 -11.70 -9.46
CA LEU A 7 -9.04 -10.82 -8.59
C LEU A 7 -8.49 -9.40 -8.73
N SER A 8 -9.38 -8.44 -8.95
CA SER A 8 -8.99 -7.05 -9.21
C SER A 8 -9.68 -6.07 -8.28
N ILE A 9 -8.99 -4.97 -8.02
CA ILE A 9 -9.43 -3.87 -7.19
C ILE A 9 -9.48 -2.61 -8.06
N PRO A 10 -10.57 -1.81 -8.03
CA PRO A 10 -10.60 -0.52 -8.70
C PRO A 10 -9.45 0.40 -8.25
N ARG A 11 -8.67 0.92 -9.21
CA ARG A 11 -7.55 1.84 -8.96
C ARG A 11 -7.89 3.02 -8.03
N PRO A 12 -9.07 3.66 -8.09
CA PRO A 12 -9.40 4.74 -7.15
C PRO A 12 -9.33 4.31 -5.68
N LEU A 13 -9.70 3.08 -5.35
CA LEU A 13 -9.63 2.58 -3.97
C LEU A 13 -8.18 2.43 -3.50
N VAL A 14 -7.32 1.91 -4.38
CA VAL A 14 -5.88 1.79 -4.13
C VAL A 14 -5.27 3.16 -3.88
N ARG A 15 -5.60 4.14 -4.73
CA ARG A 15 -5.14 5.53 -4.58
C ARG A 15 -5.65 6.19 -3.31
N THR A 16 -6.89 5.95 -2.89
CA THR A 16 -7.38 6.47 -1.61
C THR A 16 -6.57 5.92 -0.44
N ASN A 17 -6.25 4.62 -0.43
CA ASN A 17 -5.37 4.04 0.59
C ASN A 17 -3.97 4.67 0.59
N GLN A 18 -3.38 4.89 -0.59
CA GLN A 18 -2.09 5.57 -0.74
C GLN A 18 -2.13 7.02 -0.24
N TRP A 19 -3.20 7.76 -0.54
CA TRP A 19 -3.39 9.12 -0.04
C TRP A 19 -3.50 9.14 1.48
N VAL A 20 -4.23 8.21 2.10
CA VAL A 20 -4.30 8.13 3.57
C VAL A 20 -2.92 7.88 4.17
N ILE A 21 -2.11 7.00 3.57
CA ILE A 21 -0.71 6.80 4.01
C ILE A 21 0.07 8.11 3.96
N VAL A 22 0.08 8.80 2.81
CA VAL A 22 0.83 10.06 2.64
C VAL A 22 0.36 11.12 3.62
N LEU A 23 -0.95 11.33 3.73
CA LEU A 23 -1.52 12.35 4.62
C LEU A 23 -1.21 12.05 6.08
N CYS A 24 -1.34 10.80 6.52
CA CYS A 24 -1.04 10.44 7.91
C CYS A 24 0.44 10.61 8.24
N VAL A 25 1.34 10.24 7.33
CA VAL A 25 2.78 10.45 7.52
C VAL A 25 3.12 11.95 7.60
N VAL A 26 2.58 12.75 6.67
CA VAL A 26 2.78 14.22 6.69
C VAL A 26 2.22 14.83 7.97
N MET A 27 1.03 14.40 8.42
CA MET A 27 0.47 14.84 9.69
C MET A 27 1.36 14.47 10.88
N THR A 28 1.92 13.26 10.90
CA THR A 28 2.91 12.86 11.91
C THR A 28 4.12 13.78 11.91
N TRP A 29 4.68 14.15 10.75
CA TRP A 29 5.83 15.06 10.69
C TRP A 29 5.50 16.48 11.14
N LEU A 30 4.36 17.02 10.73
CA LEU A 30 3.98 18.41 11.04
C LEU A 30 3.59 18.60 12.50
N THR A 31 2.97 17.59 13.12
CA THR A 31 2.44 17.69 14.49
C THR A 31 3.31 16.97 15.52
N ASN A 32 4.30 16.21 15.06
CA ASN A 32 5.08 15.25 15.86
C ASN A 32 4.22 14.17 16.57
N GLN A 33 2.97 13.96 16.12
CA GLN A 33 2.06 12.98 16.68
C GLN A 33 2.16 11.66 15.91
N SER A 34 2.84 10.66 16.48
CA SER A 34 3.08 9.37 15.81
C SER A 34 1.83 8.50 15.69
N TRP A 35 0.78 8.75 16.48
CA TRP A 35 -0.46 7.97 16.45
C TRP A 35 -1.21 8.06 15.11
N PHE A 36 -0.99 9.11 14.30
CA PHE A 36 -1.57 9.18 12.94
C PHE A 36 -1.13 8.00 12.08
N LEU A 37 0.08 7.46 12.27
CA LEU A 37 0.57 6.27 11.56
C LEU A 37 -0.27 5.02 11.85
N LEU A 38 -0.95 4.96 12.99
CA LEU A 38 -1.80 3.83 13.37
C LEU A 38 -3.01 3.69 12.44
N ILE A 39 -3.49 4.78 11.83
CA ILE A 39 -4.65 4.75 10.93
C ILE A 39 -4.35 3.89 9.69
N PRO A 40 -3.35 4.21 8.84
CA PRO A 40 -3.01 3.37 7.70
C PRO A 40 -2.41 2.02 8.12
N LEU A 41 -1.73 1.94 9.27
CA LEU A 41 -1.18 0.68 9.77
C LEU A 41 -2.30 -0.32 10.11
N ALA A 42 -3.30 0.08 10.90
CA ALA A 42 -4.43 -0.77 11.26
C ALA A 42 -5.27 -1.14 10.04
N ALA A 43 -5.51 -0.19 9.13
CA ALA A 43 -6.21 -0.46 7.86
C ALA A 43 -5.44 -1.44 6.97
N GLY A 44 -4.11 -1.34 6.96
CA GLY A 44 -3.24 -2.26 6.24
C GLY A 44 -3.23 -3.67 6.83
N ILE A 45 -3.04 -3.78 8.15
CA ILE A 45 -3.05 -5.06 8.87
C ILE A 45 -4.39 -5.77 8.70
N SER A 46 -5.50 -5.04 8.85
CA SER A 46 -6.84 -5.62 8.63
C SER A 46 -7.03 -6.10 7.18
N GLY A 47 -6.48 -5.35 6.21
CA GLY A 47 -6.46 -5.77 4.81
C GLY A 47 -5.65 -7.06 4.57
N LEU A 48 -4.51 -7.22 5.23
CA LEU A 48 -3.63 -8.38 5.08
C LEU A 48 -4.17 -9.63 5.79
N ILE A 49 -4.76 -9.48 6.98
CA ILE A 49 -5.20 -10.61 7.82
C ILE A 49 -6.62 -11.03 7.48
N PHE A 50 -7.54 -10.07 7.33
CA PHE A 50 -8.98 -10.34 7.15
C PHE A 50 -9.46 -10.17 5.70
N GLY A 51 -8.58 -9.73 4.79
CA GLY A 51 -9.01 -9.32 3.45
C GLY A 51 -9.89 -8.07 3.45
N PHE A 52 -9.95 -7.35 4.57
CA PHE A 52 -10.83 -6.21 4.79
C PHE A 52 -10.00 -4.96 5.10
N ASN A 53 -9.83 -4.08 4.11
CA ASN A 53 -9.23 -2.77 4.34
C ASN A 53 -10.37 -1.73 4.56
N PRO A 54 -10.53 -1.18 5.78
CA PRO A 54 -11.62 -0.25 6.11
C PRO A 54 -11.58 1.04 5.29
N ILE A 55 -10.38 1.57 5.00
CA ILE A 55 -10.22 2.78 4.18
C ILE A 55 -10.79 2.53 2.78
N MET A 56 -10.38 1.41 2.16
CA MET A 56 -10.86 1.04 0.83
C MET A 56 -12.36 0.71 0.84
N ARG A 57 -12.89 0.13 1.92
CA ARG A 57 -14.31 -0.17 2.07
C ARG A 57 -15.16 1.10 2.12
N VAL A 58 -14.74 2.07 2.92
CA VAL A 58 -15.39 3.38 3.01
C VAL A 58 -15.28 4.10 1.67
N ALA A 59 -14.10 4.12 1.05
CA ALA A 59 -13.87 4.72 -0.27
C ALA A 59 -14.76 4.10 -1.36
N LYS A 60 -15.10 2.82 -1.25
CA LYS A 60 -15.99 2.12 -2.19
C LYS A 60 -17.39 2.75 -2.23
N LEU A 61 -17.87 3.32 -1.13
CA LEU A 61 -19.17 3.98 -1.05
C LEU A 61 -19.22 5.28 -1.89
N PHE A 62 -18.07 5.85 -2.22
CA PHE A 62 -17.95 7.09 -2.99
C PHE A 62 -17.62 6.86 -4.48
N LEU A 63 -17.63 5.60 -4.94
CA LEU A 63 -17.48 5.30 -6.36
C LEU A 63 -18.74 5.75 -7.13
N LYS A 64 -18.53 6.53 -8.20
CA LYS A 64 -19.62 7.03 -9.06
C LYS A 64 -20.07 6.03 -10.12
N LYS A 65 -19.20 5.08 -10.47
CA LYS A 65 -19.43 4.06 -11.50
C LYS A 65 -19.40 2.67 -10.89
N HIS A 66 -19.87 1.66 -11.61
CA HIS A 66 -19.72 0.29 -11.17
C HIS A 66 -18.23 -0.07 -11.04
N PRO A 67 -17.80 -0.84 -10.01
CA PRO A 67 -16.38 -1.19 -9.81
C PRO A 67 -15.67 -1.76 -11.03
N SER A 68 -16.38 -2.51 -11.89
CA SER A 68 -15.83 -3.10 -13.11
C SER A 68 -15.52 -2.10 -14.23
N GLU A 69 -16.02 -0.87 -14.15
CA GLU A 69 -15.78 0.18 -15.14
C GLU A 69 -14.49 0.97 -14.88
N TYR A 70 -13.89 0.79 -13.70
CA TYR A 70 -12.62 1.41 -13.36
C TYR A 70 -11.44 0.57 -13.85
N ILE A 71 -10.30 1.23 -14.06
CA ILE A 71 -9.04 0.54 -14.37
C ILE A 71 -8.73 -0.42 -13.21
N PRO A 72 -8.61 -1.73 -13.48
CA PRO A 72 -8.34 -2.71 -12.46
C PRO A 72 -6.87 -2.71 -12.05
N GLU A 73 -6.61 -2.90 -10.76
CA GLU A 73 -5.31 -3.30 -10.24
C GLU A 73 -5.36 -4.74 -9.71
N GLU A 74 -4.29 -5.49 -9.95
CA GLU A 74 -4.21 -6.91 -9.57
C GLU A 74 -4.12 -7.04 -8.05
N TRP A 75 -5.02 -7.83 -7.46
CA TRP A 75 -5.10 -7.98 -6.00
C TRP A 75 -3.78 -8.44 -5.39
N GLU A 76 -3.10 -9.42 -5.99
CA GLU A 76 -1.84 -9.93 -5.44
C GLU A 76 -0.70 -8.89 -5.48
N GLN A 77 -0.68 -8.01 -6.49
CA GLN A 77 0.30 -6.91 -6.55
C GLN A 77 0.03 -5.92 -5.43
N GLN A 78 -1.25 -5.62 -5.20
CA GLN A 78 -1.65 -4.74 -4.12
C GLN A 78 -1.34 -5.34 -2.73
N GLN A 79 -1.52 -6.65 -2.54
CA GLN A 79 -1.14 -7.33 -1.29
C GLN A 79 0.37 -7.26 -1.03
N PHE A 80 1.19 -7.42 -2.07
CA PHE A 80 2.64 -7.27 -1.95
C PHE A 80 3.03 -5.86 -1.48
N ASN A 81 2.48 -4.82 -2.12
CA ASN A 81 2.73 -3.44 -1.73
C ASN A 81 2.22 -3.14 -0.32
N GLN A 82 1.06 -3.68 0.04
CA GLN A 82 0.47 -3.49 1.36
C GLN A 82 1.34 -4.10 2.46
N LYS A 83 1.99 -5.25 2.23
CA LYS A 83 2.97 -5.83 3.18
C LYS A 83 4.16 -4.91 3.42
N ILE A 84 4.72 -4.36 2.34
CA ILE A 84 5.83 -3.39 2.44
C ILE A 84 5.36 -2.17 3.22
N ALA A 85 4.20 -1.61 2.87
CA ALA A 85 3.66 -0.44 3.55
C ALA A 85 3.43 -0.68 5.04
N VAL A 86 2.81 -1.80 5.41
CA VAL A 86 2.58 -2.18 6.82
C VAL A 86 3.90 -2.33 7.57
N LEU A 87 4.90 -3.00 7.00
CA LEU A 87 6.21 -3.14 7.62
C LEU A 87 6.87 -1.78 7.87
N CYS A 88 6.85 -0.89 6.89
CA CYS A 88 7.44 0.44 7.00
C CYS A 88 6.70 1.32 8.01
N LEU A 89 5.37 1.30 8.00
CA LEU A 89 4.55 2.02 8.98
C LEU A 89 4.79 1.52 10.40
N LEU A 90 4.91 0.20 10.58
CA LEU A 90 5.21 -0.41 11.87
C LEU A 90 6.59 0.00 12.38
N LEU A 91 7.64 -0.16 11.55
CA LEU A 91 9.01 0.19 11.94
C LEU A 91 9.18 1.69 12.15
N GLY A 92 8.51 2.52 11.34
CA GLY A 92 8.46 3.97 11.53
C GLY A 92 7.80 4.35 12.85
N TRP A 93 6.65 3.74 13.17
CA TRP A 93 5.94 3.98 14.42
C TRP A 93 6.74 3.51 15.64
N LEU A 94 7.35 2.32 15.59
CA LEU A 94 8.25 1.84 16.64
C LEU A 94 9.48 2.75 16.80
N GLY A 95 10.00 3.30 15.71
CA GLY A 95 11.06 4.32 15.75
C GLY A 95 10.64 5.56 16.53
N TYR A 96 9.41 6.04 16.34
CA TYR A 96 8.88 7.14 17.15
C TYR A 96 8.70 6.77 18.63
N LEU A 97 8.23 5.55 18.94
CA LEU A 97 8.07 5.10 20.34
C LEU A 97 9.39 4.92 21.07
N ALA A 98 10.46 4.56 20.36
CA ALA A 98 11.80 4.36 20.91
C ALA A 98 12.68 5.61 20.81
N ASP A 99 12.13 6.76 20.40
CA ASP A 99 12.86 7.99 20.11
C ASP A 99 14.04 7.82 19.13
N TRP A 100 13.99 6.77 18.29
CA TRP A 100 15.02 6.48 17.30
C TRP A 100 14.72 7.23 16.00
N THR A 101 15.17 8.47 15.93
CA THR A 101 14.89 9.42 14.83
C THR A 101 15.21 8.83 13.44
N LEU A 102 16.37 8.21 13.27
CA LEU A 102 16.78 7.65 11.98
C LEU A 102 15.83 6.54 11.52
N LEU A 103 15.39 5.67 12.44
CA LEU A 103 14.45 4.59 12.14
C LEU A 103 13.08 5.17 11.80
N ALA A 104 12.59 6.10 12.60
CA ALA A 104 11.29 6.76 12.44
C ALA A 104 11.18 7.46 11.08
N TYR A 105 12.11 8.38 10.78
CA TYR A 105 12.10 9.13 9.54
C TYR A 105 12.47 8.27 8.34
N GLY A 106 13.45 7.36 8.45
CA GLY A 106 13.86 6.50 7.35
C GLY A 106 12.70 5.68 6.78
N PHE A 107 11.94 5.00 7.65
CA PHE A 107 10.81 4.18 7.22
C PHE A 107 9.58 5.00 6.81
N THR A 108 9.29 6.12 7.49
CA THR A 108 8.15 6.97 7.11
C THR A 108 8.39 7.71 5.79
N ILE A 109 9.61 8.20 5.54
CA ILE A 109 9.99 8.82 4.25
C ILE A 109 9.86 7.79 3.13
N MET A 110 10.41 6.60 3.34
CA MET A 110 10.37 5.55 2.32
C MET A 110 8.94 5.17 1.92
N VAL A 111 8.05 4.95 2.90
CA VAL A 111 6.66 4.58 2.60
C VAL A 111 5.85 5.73 2.01
N ALA A 112 6.07 6.97 2.46
CA ALA A 112 5.41 8.15 1.90
C ALA A 112 5.83 8.37 0.44
N LEU A 113 7.12 8.27 0.12
CA LEU A 113 7.62 8.37 -1.25
C LEU A 113 7.07 7.25 -2.13
N ALA A 114 7.10 6.01 -1.67
CA ALA A 114 6.57 4.88 -2.42
C ALA A 114 5.07 5.03 -2.73
N ALA A 115 4.27 5.46 -1.75
CA ALA A 115 2.85 5.72 -1.93
C ALA A 115 2.59 6.92 -2.86
N PHE A 116 3.36 8.00 -2.71
CA PHE A 116 3.25 9.20 -3.54
C PHE A 116 3.58 8.92 -5.01
N ILE A 117 4.68 8.23 -5.29
CA ILE A 117 5.08 7.86 -6.66
C ILE A 117 4.03 6.92 -7.28
N ALA A 118 3.41 6.04 -6.49
CA ALA A 118 2.31 5.19 -6.95
C ALA A 118 1.05 6.00 -7.30
N ILE A 119 0.72 7.06 -6.55
CA ILE A 119 -0.37 7.99 -6.88
C ILE A 119 -0.11 8.65 -8.24
N LEU A 120 1.14 9.06 -8.52
CA LEU A 120 1.56 9.65 -9.79
C LEU A 120 1.51 8.66 -10.97
N GLY A 121 1.25 7.38 -10.71
CA GLY A 121 1.04 6.36 -11.73
C GLY A 121 2.17 5.34 -11.84
N PHE A 122 3.20 5.41 -10.99
CA PHE A 122 4.29 4.44 -10.99
C PHE A 122 4.42 3.69 -9.67
N CYS A 123 4.09 2.40 -9.69
CA CYS A 123 4.17 1.54 -8.52
C CYS A 123 5.51 0.78 -8.49
N ILE A 124 6.49 1.26 -7.70
CA ILE A 124 7.81 0.63 -7.57
C ILE A 124 7.70 -0.83 -7.13
N GLY A 125 6.85 -1.13 -6.14
CA GLY A 125 6.66 -2.50 -5.65
C GLY A 125 6.06 -3.43 -6.71
N CYS A 126 5.12 -2.93 -7.51
CA CYS A 126 4.54 -3.67 -8.63
C CYS A 126 5.62 -3.99 -9.68
N TYR A 127 6.48 -3.03 -9.99
CA TYR A 127 7.61 -3.22 -10.90
C TYR A 127 8.60 -4.28 -10.38
N VAL A 128 9.01 -4.20 -9.12
CA VAL A 128 9.91 -5.18 -8.49
C VAL A 128 9.32 -6.59 -8.52
N ARG A 129 8.04 -6.75 -8.13
CA ARG A 129 7.34 -8.04 -8.16
C ARG A 129 7.29 -8.61 -9.58
N PHE A 130 6.97 -7.78 -10.56
CA PHE A 130 6.94 -8.18 -11.96
C PHE A 130 8.31 -8.68 -12.44
N GLN A 131 9.39 -7.94 -12.17
CA GLN A 131 10.75 -8.34 -12.53
C GLN A 131 11.14 -9.68 -11.87
N TRP A 132 10.78 -9.87 -10.61
CA TRP A 132 11.02 -11.12 -9.89
C TRP A 132 10.28 -12.31 -10.52
N LEU A 133 9.01 -12.13 -10.87
CA LEU A 133 8.21 -13.16 -11.54
C LEU A 133 8.79 -13.53 -12.90
N MET A 134 9.20 -12.53 -13.69
CA MET A 134 9.86 -12.75 -14.98
C MET A 134 11.18 -13.52 -14.83
N TYR A 135 12.02 -13.15 -13.86
CA TYR A 135 13.26 -13.85 -13.57
C TYR A 135 13.03 -15.32 -13.19
N ARG A 136 12.07 -15.57 -12.30
CA ARG A 136 11.72 -16.93 -11.86
C ARG A 136 11.17 -17.77 -13.01
N ASN A 137 10.35 -17.18 -13.88
CA ASN A 137 9.79 -17.89 -15.03
C ASN A 137 10.85 -18.26 -16.06
N ARG A 138 11.79 -17.36 -16.36
CA ARG A 138 12.95 -17.65 -17.24
C ARG A 138 13.77 -18.82 -16.71
N LYS A 139 14.04 -18.86 -15.40
CA LYS A 139 14.76 -19.97 -14.76
C LYS A 139 14.00 -21.30 -14.74
N ARG A 140 12.68 -21.30 -14.89
CA ARG A 140 11.87 -22.52 -14.96
C ARG A 140 11.79 -23.11 -16.37
N GLN A 141 12.10 -22.31 -17.38
CA GLN A 141 12.07 -22.70 -18.80
C GLN A 141 13.45 -23.03 -19.36
N ALA A 142 14.52 -22.73 -18.60
CA ALA A 142 15.89 -23.16 -18.86
C ALA A 142 16.16 -24.48 -18.13
#